data_AF-A0A0V0HEZ6-F1
#
_entry.id   AF-A0A0V0HEZ6-F1
#
_cell.length_a   1.000
_cell.length_b   1.000
_cell.length_c   1.000
_cell.angle_alpha   90.00
_cell.angle_beta   90.00
_cell.angle_gamma   90.00
#
_symmetry.space_group_name_H-M   'P 1'
#
loop_
_entity.id
_entity.type
_entity.pdbx_description
1 polymer ?
#
loop_
_entity_poly.entity_id
_entity_poly.type
_entity_poly.pdbx_seq_one_letter_code
_entity_poly.pdbx_strand_id
1 'polypeptide(L)'
;MNGLLLWKSGLAFHPLDGILQAVPHVVALFLLPVHFTTHIALLFIEAIWTANIHDCIHAKVWPVMGAGFHTIHHTTYRHNYGHYTIWMDWMFGTLRDPVEDEVKKM
;
A
#
# COMPACT_ATOMS: atom_id res chain seq x y z
N MET A 1 13.73 17.47 -4.22
CA MET A 1 12.62 17.47 -5.18
C MET A 1 13.16 17.99 -6.51
N ASN A 2 13.48 17.12 -7.46
CA ASN A 2 13.76 17.41 -8.88
C ASN A 2 13.89 16.06 -9.61
N GLY A 3 13.00 15.79 -10.57
CA GLY A 3 12.95 14.51 -11.28
C GLY A 3 11.53 14.25 -11.79
N LEU A 4 11.10 15.05 -12.75
CA LEU A 4 9.80 14.95 -13.39
C LEU A 4 9.76 13.68 -14.26
N LEU A 5 8.72 12.87 -14.05
CA LEU A 5 8.02 12.03 -15.03
C LEU A 5 8.88 11.14 -15.93
N LEU A 6 8.94 9.83 -15.62
CA LEU A 6 8.92 8.82 -16.71
C LEU A 6 8.52 7.40 -16.26
N TRP A 7 8.68 6.98 -14.98
CA TRP A 7 8.32 5.62 -14.51
C TRP A 7 8.32 5.38 -12.98
N LYS A 8 8.99 6.23 -12.16
CA LYS A 8 9.24 5.99 -10.71
C LYS A 8 9.71 4.55 -10.33
N SER A 9 10.44 3.89 -11.23
CA SER A 9 11.48 2.87 -10.95
C SER A 9 11.12 1.61 -10.14
N GLY A 10 9.91 1.06 -10.19
CA GLY A 10 9.61 -0.28 -9.64
C GLY A 10 9.43 -0.46 -8.11
N LEU A 11 8.44 0.10 -7.41
CA LEU A 11 7.72 1.36 -7.54
C LEU A 11 7.67 2.12 -6.19
N ALA A 12 8.22 1.53 -5.12
CA ALA A 12 8.47 2.13 -3.81
C ALA A 12 9.66 1.47 -3.07
N PHE A 13 10.28 0.46 -3.69
CA PHE A 13 11.20 -0.46 -3.05
C PHE A 13 12.50 -0.58 -3.84
N HIS A 14 13.53 -1.10 -3.18
CA HIS A 14 14.74 -1.52 -3.86
C HIS A 14 14.40 -2.65 -4.86
N PRO A 15 14.99 -2.72 -6.07
CA PRO A 15 14.60 -3.69 -7.10
C PRO A 15 14.60 -5.15 -6.62
N LEU A 16 15.55 -5.52 -5.75
CA LEU A 16 15.60 -6.87 -5.16
C LEU A 16 14.43 -7.14 -4.22
N ASP A 17 14.01 -6.15 -3.43
CA ASP A 17 12.90 -6.29 -2.50
C ASP A 17 11.58 -6.48 -3.26
N GLY A 18 11.41 -5.72 -4.35
CA GLY A 18 10.27 -5.89 -5.27
C GLY A 18 10.22 -7.28 -5.89
N ILE A 19 11.36 -7.81 -6.35
CA ILE A 19 11.44 -9.19 -6.88
C ILE A 19 11.06 -10.20 -5.80
N LEU A 20 11.63 -10.09 -4.60
CA LEU A 20 11.36 -11.02 -3.50
C LEU A 20 9.91 -10.97 -3.03
N GLN A 21 9.28 -9.80 -3.03
CA GLN A 21 7.85 -9.66 -2.73
C GLN A 21 6.95 -10.24 -3.84
N ALA A 22 7.40 -10.25 -5.09
CA ALA A 22 6.67 -10.85 -6.21
C ALA A 22 6.78 -12.39 -6.26
N VAL A 23 7.83 -12.99 -5.71
CA VAL A 23 8.07 -14.44 -5.75
C VAL A 23 6.86 -15.27 -5.25
N PRO A 24 6.25 -14.97 -4.08
CA PRO A 24 5.08 -15.72 -3.61
C PRO A 24 3.92 -15.70 -4.60
N HIS A 25 3.69 -14.59 -5.29
CA HIS A 25 2.64 -14.44 -6.29
C HIS A 25 2.88 -15.31 -7.51
N VAL A 26 4.13 -15.37 -7.99
CA VAL A 26 4.52 -16.22 -9.13
C VAL A 26 4.44 -17.70 -8.75
N VAL A 27 4.92 -18.08 -7.56
CA VAL A 27 4.86 -19.46 -7.07
C VAL A 27 3.40 -19.93 -6.91
N ALA A 28 2.51 -19.06 -6.41
CA ALA A 28 1.10 -19.39 -6.24
C ALA A 28 0.39 -19.79 -7.55
N LEU A 29 0.81 -19.25 -8.71
CA LEU A 29 0.26 -19.62 -10.02
C LEU A 29 0.50 -21.10 -10.39
N PHE A 30 1.53 -21.73 -9.82
CA PHE A 30 1.82 -23.15 -10.05
C PHE A 30 1.12 -24.07 -9.04
N LEU A 31 0.73 -23.52 -7.89
CA LEU A 31 0.09 -24.28 -6.81
C LEU A 31 -1.45 -24.26 -6.91
N LEU A 32 -2.01 -23.15 -7.40
CA LEU A 32 -3.44 -22.92 -7.45
C LEU A 32 -3.88 -22.61 -8.88
N PRO A 33 -4.98 -23.20 -9.38
CA PRO A 33 -5.54 -22.81 -10.66
C PRO A 33 -6.15 -21.41 -10.55
N VAL A 34 -5.50 -20.42 -11.17
CA VAL A 34 -5.96 -19.03 -11.19
C VAL A 34 -6.31 -18.62 -12.62
N HIS A 35 -7.42 -17.92 -12.80
CA HIS A 35 -7.78 -17.36 -14.09
C HIS A 35 -6.81 -16.22 -14.47
N PHE A 36 -6.13 -16.37 -15.61
CA PHE A 36 -5.05 -15.45 -16.02
C PHE A 36 -5.50 -13.98 -16.05
N THR A 37 -6.68 -13.69 -16.60
CA THR A 37 -7.21 -12.31 -16.65
C THR A 37 -7.42 -11.73 -15.26
N THR A 38 -7.87 -12.54 -14.29
CA THR A 38 -8.07 -12.07 -12.91
C THR A 38 -6.74 -11.73 -12.27
N HIS A 39 -5.71 -12.54 -12.49
CA HIS A 39 -4.37 -12.27 -12.00
C HIS A 39 -3.82 -10.95 -12.54
N ILE A 40 -3.91 -10.73 -13.86
CA ILE A 40 -3.46 -9.47 -14.49
C ILE A 40 -4.27 -8.26 -14.00
N ALA A 41 -5.60 -8.40 -13.84
CA ALA A 41 -6.43 -7.33 -13.31
C ALA A 41 -6.06 -6.95 -11.87
N LEU A 42 -5.78 -7.94 -11.01
CA LEU A 42 -5.34 -7.70 -9.64
C LEU A 42 -3.98 -7.01 -9.59
N LEU A 43 -3.01 -7.42 -10.42
CA LEU A 43 -1.71 -6.73 -10.53
C LEU A 43 -1.87 -5.26 -10.97
N PHE A 44 -2.81 -4.98 -11.87
CA PHE A 44 -3.08 -3.61 -12.29
C PHE A 44 -3.70 -2.77 -11.17
N ILE A 45 -4.64 -3.34 -10.40
CA ILE A 45 -5.23 -2.70 -9.22
C ILE A 45 -4.16 -2.43 -8.16
N GLU A 46 -3.26 -3.38 -7.93
CA GLU A 46 -2.13 -3.24 -7.00
C GLU A 46 -1.20 -2.10 -7.42
N ALA A 47 -0.93 -1.94 -8.72
CA ALA A 47 -0.14 -0.82 -9.23
C ALA A 47 -0.82 0.55 -8.98
N ILE A 48 -2.13 0.64 -9.20
CA ILE A 48 -2.91 1.86 -8.91
C ILE A 48 -2.88 2.18 -7.41
N TRP A 49 -3.12 1.17 -6.57
CA TRP A 49 -3.10 1.33 -5.12
C TRP A 49 -1.71 1.75 -4.62
N THR A 50 -0.64 1.14 -5.14
CA THR A 50 0.75 1.49 -4.79
C THR A 50 1.01 2.96 -5.10
N ALA A 51 0.54 3.46 -6.24
CA ALA A 51 0.63 4.88 -6.54
C ALA A 51 -0.15 5.73 -5.53
N ASN A 52 -1.37 5.32 -5.14
CA ASN A 52 -2.21 6.05 -4.20
C ASN A 52 -1.64 6.15 -2.77
N ILE A 53 -0.94 5.14 -2.27
CA ILE A 53 -0.33 5.22 -0.93
C ILE A 53 1.00 5.99 -0.91
N HIS A 54 1.60 6.26 -2.08
CA HIS A 54 2.86 6.99 -2.23
C HIS A 54 2.72 8.34 -2.96
N ASP A 55 1.50 8.78 -3.25
CA ASP A 55 1.22 10.06 -3.91
C ASP A 55 1.30 11.27 -2.96
N CYS A 56 1.52 11.03 -1.66
CA CYS A 56 1.51 12.03 -0.58
C CYS A 56 0.18 12.81 -0.46
N ILE A 57 -0.91 12.33 -1.06
CA ILE A 57 -2.24 12.96 -1.02
C ILE A 57 -3.13 12.14 -0.10
N HIS A 58 -3.51 12.73 1.03
CA HIS A 58 -4.47 12.10 1.93
C HIS A 58 -5.91 12.49 1.57
N ALA A 59 -6.56 11.65 0.76
CA ALA A 59 -7.92 11.90 0.24
C ALA A 59 -9.06 11.73 1.26
N LYS A 60 -8.79 11.31 2.51
CA LYS A 60 -9.77 11.11 3.59
C LYS A 60 -10.97 10.22 3.21
N VAL A 61 -10.75 9.24 2.33
CA VAL A 61 -11.78 8.29 1.91
C VAL A 61 -11.80 7.10 2.86
N TRP A 62 -12.71 7.11 3.83
CA TRP A 62 -12.93 5.93 4.66
C TRP A 62 -13.65 4.86 3.82
N PRO A 63 -13.20 3.58 3.83
CA PRO A 63 -12.15 2.95 4.63
C PRO A 63 -10.92 2.54 3.79
N VAL A 64 -10.50 3.39 2.85
CA VAL A 64 -9.36 3.12 1.95
C VAL A 64 -8.04 3.40 2.66
N MET A 65 -7.07 2.49 2.51
CA MET A 65 -5.69 2.72 2.94
C MET A 65 -5.03 3.70 1.97
N GLY A 66 -4.88 4.96 2.40
CA GLY A 66 -4.23 6.03 1.62
C GLY A 66 -2.89 6.48 2.21
N ALA A 67 -2.24 7.45 1.55
CA ALA A 67 -0.87 7.87 1.87
C ALA A 67 -0.62 8.28 3.34
N GLY A 68 -1.58 8.97 3.98
CA GLY A 68 -1.47 9.35 5.39
C GLY A 68 -1.41 8.17 6.37
N PHE A 69 -2.29 7.18 6.20
CA PHE A 69 -2.31 5.98 7.03
C PHE A 69 -1.03 5.14 6.82
N HIS A 70 -0.61 4.99 5.57
CA HIS A 70 0.62 4.30 5.19
C HIS A 70 1.89 4.99 5.72
N THR A 71 1.90 6.33 5.76
CA THR A 71 2.99 7.09 6.38
C THR A 71 3.08 6.81 7.88
N ILE A 72 1.95 6.73 8.58
CA ILE A 72 1.92 6.37 10.01
C ILE A 72 2.42 4.95 10.23
N HIS A 73 2.07 4.02 9.34
CA HIS A 73 2.58 2.65 9.37
C HIS A 73 4.11 2.63 9.35
N HIS A 74 4.74 3.34 8.41
CA HIS A 74 6.20 3.40 8.28
C HIS A 74 6.91 4.23 9.36
N THR A 75 6.22 5.15 10.04
CA THR A 75 6.84 5.97 11.09
C THR A 75 6.69 5.38 12.49
N THR A 76 5.58 4.69 12.75
CA THR A 76 5.30 4.12 14.08
C THR A 76 5.56 2.61 14.15
N TYR A 77 5.52 1.90 13.03
CA TYR A 77 5.68 0.44 12.92
C TYR A 77 4.71 -0.39 13.80
N ARG A 78 3.66 0.24 14.33
CA ARG A 78 2.75 -0.34 15.34
C ARG A 78 1.26 -0.20 14.99
N HIS A 79 0.94 0.46 13.88
CA HIS A 79 -0.42 0.83 13.50
C HIS A 79 -0.63 0.68 11.98
N ASN A 80 -1.88 0.68 11.56
CA ASN A 80 -2.30 0.73 10.15
C ASN A 80 -1.67 -0.37 9.28
N TYR A 81 -1.88 -1.63 9.65
CA TYR A 81 -1.32 -2.81 8.97
C TYR A 81 -2.07 -3.23 7.70
N GLY A 82 -3.27 -2.70 7.48
CA GLY A 82 -4.09 -3.02 6.32
C GLY A 82 -3.39 -2.73 4.98
N HIS A 83 -3.67 -3.57 3.98
CA HIS A 83 -3.09 -3.38 2.64
C HIS A 83 -3.94 -2.40 1.83
N TYR A 84 -5.07 -2.83 1.28
CA TYR A 84 -5.97 -1.95 0.51
C TYR A 84 -6.90 -1.10 1.39
N THR A 85 -7.19 -1.54 2.61
CA THR A 85 -8.23 -0.93 3.46
C THR A 85 -7.80 -0.90 4.91
N ILE A 86 -8.35 0.04 5.67
CA ILE A 86 -8.15 0.18 7.12
C ILE A 86 -9.17 -0.59 7.96
N TRP A 87 -10.01 -1.43 7.33
CA TRP A 87 -11.10 -2.15 8.01
C TRP A 87 -10.61 -3.01 9.17
N MET A 88 -9.55 -3.79 8.93
CA MET A 88 -9.02 -4.69 9.97
C MET A 88 -8.38 -3.91 11.10
N ASP A 89 -7.67 -2.83 10.78
CA ASP A 89 -7.11 -1.95 11.82
C ASP A 89 -8.20 -1.30 12.67
N TRP A 90 -9.33 -0.93 12.06
CA TRP A 90 -10.49 -0.42 12.79
C TRP A 90 -11.09 -1.49 13.70
N MET A 91 -11.27 -2.71 13.19
CA MET A 91 -11.89 -3.82 13.93
C MET A 91 -11.03 -4.28 15.11
N PHE A 92 -9.70 -4.32 14.93
CA PHE A 92 -8.75 -4.82 15.93
C PHE A 92 -8.07 -3.71 16.76
N GLY A 93 -8.44 -2.45 16.55
CA GLY A 93 -7.97 -1.31 17.36
C GLY A 93 -6.54 -0.86 17.08
N THR A 94 -5.96 -1.23 15.94
CA THR A 94 -4.64 -0.78 15.48
C THR A 94 -4.71 0.43 14.55
N LEU A 95 -5.91 0.97 14.33
CA LEU A 95 -6.14 2.16 13.49
C LEU A 95 -5.62 3.42 14.17
N ARG A 96 -4.85 4.19 13.41
CA ARG A 96 -4.37 5.52 13.80
C ARG A 96 -4.65 6.51 12.69
N ASP A 97 -5.57 7.45 12.95
CA ASP A 97 -5.97 8.47 11.98
C ASP A 97 -4.88 9.55 11.82
N PRO A 98 -4.50 9.90 10.57
CA PRO A 98 -3.50 10.93 10.33
C PRO A 98 -3.89 12.33 10.81
N VAL A 99 -5.17 12.69 10.80
CA VAL A 99 -5.62 14.00 11.29
C VAL A 99 -5.43 14.10 12.80
N GLU A 100 -5.77 13.04 13.54
CA GLU A 100 -5.57 13.00 15.00
C GLU A 100 -4.10 12.89 15.41
N ASP A 101 -3.26 12.29 14.57
CA ASP A 101 -1.83 12.15 14.83
C ASP A 101 -1.08 13.47 14.66
N GLU A 102 -1.44 14.28 13.67
CA GLU A 102 -0.90 15.64 13.50
C GLU A 102 -1.27 16.55 14.67
N VAL A 103 -2.53 16.51 15.13
CA VAL A 103 -3.00 17.32 16.27
C VAL A 103 -2.27 16.98 17.57
N LYS A 104 -1.94 15.70 17.81
CA LYS A 104 -1.19 15.28 19.02
C LYS A 104 0.30 15.68 19.00
N LYS A 105 0.85 16.04 17.83
CA LYS A 105 2.25 16.49 17.70
C LYS A 105 2.40 18.00 17.86
N MET A 106 1.30 18.77 17.82
CA MET A 106 1.25 20.20 18.12
C MET A 106 1.04 20.45 19.61
#